data_AF-A0A0G9JXE7-F1
#
_entry.id   AF-A0A0G9JXE7-F1
#
_cell.length_a   1.000
_cell.length_b   1.000
_cell.length_c   1.000
_cell.angle_alpha   90.00
_cell.angle_beta   90.00
_cell.angle_gamma   90.00
#
_symmetry.space_group_name_H-M   'P 1'
#
loop_
_entity.id
_entity.type
_entity.pdbx_description
1 polymer ?
#
loop_
_entity_poly.entity_id
_entity_poly.type
_entity_poly.pdbx_seq_one_letter_code
_entity_poly.pdbx_strand_id
1 'polypeptide(L)'
;MEYLYLLIIFIAFELFEVNWQKSDSLYGLLDNNFLVFKKNVFLYFILHPSFFYTIFLSFYLNNFGFFMSSILILKFFDISIKLSLMKGLSKNKEMEDIVPYNIKMFPIIRYFNVITYPLFFLLATTL
;
A
#
# COMPACT_ATOMS: atom_id res chain seq x y z
N MET A 1 -13.10 -14.63 17.59
CA MET A 1 -13.34 -13.19 17.83
C MET A 1 -12.09 -12.36 17.59
N GLU A 2 -10.93 -12.75 18.13
CA GLU A 2 -9.66 -12.04 17.95
C GLU A 2 -9.26 -11.81 16.48
N TYR A 3 -9.21 -12.84 15.64
CA TYR A 3 -8.88 -12.70 14.21
C TYR A 3 -9.80 -11.75 13.45
N LEU A 4 -11.07 -11.67 13.86
CA LEU A 4 -12.05 -10.76 13.25
C LEU A 4 -11.74 -9.30 13.61
N TYR A 5 -11.35 -9.00 14.85
CA TYR A 5 -10.87 -7.66 15.21
C TYR A 5 -9.58 -7.31 14.46
N LEU A 6 -8.63 -8.24 14.37
CA LEU A 6 -7.38 -8.03 13.64
C LEU A 6 -7.63 -7.73 12.15
N LEU A 7 -8.59 -8.45 11.54
CA LEU A 7 -9.03 -8.24 10.16
C LEU A 7 -9.67 -6.87 9.96
N ILE A 8 -10.58 -6.45 10.85
CA ILE A 8 -11.25 -5.14 10.76
C ILE A 8 -10.23 -4.00 10.85
N ILE A 9 -9.27 -4.10 11.77
CA ILE A 9 -8.18 -3.13 11.88
C ILE A 9 -7.33 -3.14 10.60
N PHE A 10 -7.07 -4.31 10.03
CA PHE A 10 -6.32 -4.40 8.77
C PHE A 10 -7.04 -3.66 7.64
N ILE A 11 -8.33 -3.92 7.46
CA ILE A 11 -9.17 -3.26 6.45
C ILE A 11 -9.19 -1.73 6.69
N ALA A 12 -9.27 -1.29 7.95
CA ALA A 12 -9.25 0.14 8.28
C ALA A 12 -7.92 0.81 7.86
N PHE A 13 -6.78 0.16 8.07
CA PHE A 13 -5.49 0.68 7.61
C PHE A 13 -5.35 0.70 6.09
N GLU A 14 -5.81 -0.33 5.39
CA GLU A 14 -5.84 -0.33 3.92
C GLU A 14 -6.72 0.81 3.37
N LEU A 15 -7.90 1.02 3.97
CA LEU A 15 -8.80 2.11 3.57
C LEU A 15 -8.19 3.48 3.83
N PHE A 16 -7.48 3.64 4.96
CA PHE A 16 -6.72 4.86 5.24
C PHE A 16 -5.68 5.13 4.15
N GLU A 17 -4.89 4.13 3.76
CA GLU A 17 -3.87 4.28 2.73
C GLU A 17 -4.44 4.68 1.37
N VAL A 18 -5.52 4.01 0.97
CA VAL A 18 -6.21 4.31 -0.27
C VAL A 18 -6.80 5.73 -0.27
N ASN A 19 -7.29 6.20 0.88
CA ASN A 19 -7.94 7.50 0.98
C ASN A 19 -6.94 8.66 0.81
N TRP A 20 -5.75 8.59 1.39
CA TRP A 20 -4.78 9.68 1.23
C TRP A 20 -4.10 9.67 -0.15
N GLN A 21 -3.97 8.50 -0.79
CA GLN A 21 -3.45 8.35 -2.16
C GLN A 21 -4.51 8.61 -3.24
N LYS A 22 -5.75 8.93 -2.85
CA LYS A 22 -6.92 8.94 -3.73
C LYS A 22 -6.78 9.96 -4.87
N SER A 23 -6.98 9.48 -6.10
CA SER A 23 -7.12 10.30 -7.30
C SER A 23 -7.95 9.54 -8.34
N ASP A 24 -8.49 10.26 -9.32
CA ASP A 24 -9.23 9.68 -10.45
C ASP A 24 -8.32 9.29 -11.63
N SER A 25 -7.04 9.66 -11.56
CA SER A 25 -6.01 9.34 -12.56
C SER A 25 -4.74 8.80 -11.90
N LEU A 26 -3.97 7.99 -12.63
CA LEU A 26 -2.68 7.46 -12.18
C LEU A 26 -1.69 8.60 -11.90
N TYR A 27 -1.69 9.64 -12.74
CA TYR A 27 -0.83 10.80 -12.52
C TYR A 27 -1.21 11.54 -11.25
N GLY A 28 -2.49 11.84 -11.02
CA GLY A 28 -2.90 12.50 -9.78
C GLY A 28 -2.65 11.65 -8.53
N LEU A 29 -2.68 10.31 -8.64
CA LEU A 29 -2.31 9.42 -7.54
C LEU A 29 -0.82 9.60 -7.22
N LEU A 30 0.02 9.58 -8.25
CA LEU A 30 1.47 9.73 -8.09
C LEU A 30 1.84 11.15 -7.65
N ASP A 31 1.11 12.18 -8.07
CA ASP A 31 1.27 13.56 -7.59
C ASP A 31 0.96 13.66 -6.10
N ASN A 32 -0.15 13.08 -5.62
CA ASN A 32 -0.48 13.06 -4.20
C ASN A 32 0.61 12.36 -3.38
N ASN A 33 1.11 11.22 -3.88
CA ASN A 33 2.24 10.52 -3.28
C ASN A 33 3.50 11.41 -3.27
N PHE A 34 3.76 12.13 -4.35
CA PHE A 34 4.93 12.98 -4.51
C PHE A 34 4.88 14.21 -3.60
N LEU A 35 3.71 14.82 -3.40
CA LEU A 35 3.53 15.94 -2.47
C LEU A 35 3.90 15.55 -1.03
N VAL A 36 3.48 14.37 -0.58
CA VAL A 36 3.85 13.84 0.74
C VAL A 36 5.34 13.52 0.80
N PHE A 37 5.87 12.82 -0.21
CA PHE A 37 7.28 12.47 -0.29
C PHE A 37 8.19 13.70 -0.25
N LYS A 38 7.84 14.74 -1.03
CA LYS A 38 8.57 16.02 -1.09
C LYS A 38 8.57 16.75 0.24
N LYS A 39 7.49 16.63 1.03
CA LYS A 39 7.43 17.21 2.37
C LYS A 39 8.41 16.52 3.32
N ASN A 40 8.37 15.19 3.37
CA ASN A 40 9.33 14.38 4.13
C ASN A 40 9.21 12.89 3.73
N VAL A 41 10.34 12.26 3.39
CA VAL A 41 10.39 10.82 3.05
C VAL A 41 9.95 9.94 4.24
N PHE A 42 10.27 10.32 5.47
CA PHE A 42 9.84 9.58 6.65
C PHE A 42 8.32 9.67 6.88
N LEU A 43 7.72 10.83 6.60
CA LEU A 43 6.26 10.99 6.68
C LEU A 43 5.57 10.09 5.65
N TYR A 44 6.11 10.03 4.42
CA TYR A 44 5.62 9.13 3.39
C TYR A 44 5.66 7.67 3.86
N PHE A 45 6.75 7.22 4.47
CA PHE A 45 6.87 5.86 4.98
C PHE A 45 5.88 5.55 6.12
N ILE A 46 5.67 6.49 7.06
CA ILE A 46 4.71 6.33 8.18
C ILE A 46 3.26 6.27 7.67
N LEU A 47 2.95 6.92 6.54
CA LEU A 47 1.63 6.85 5.90
C LEU A 47 1.34 5.52 5.21
N HIS A 48 2.17 4.50 5.42
CA HIS A 48 1.90 3.10 5.10
C HIS A 48 1.65 2.24 6.37
N PRO A 49 0.65 2.56 7.22
CA PRO A 49 0.41 1.85 8.47
C PRO A 49 0.11 0.36 8.27
N SER A 50 -0.49 -0.02 7.14
CA SER A 50 -0.84 -1.41 6.84
C SER A 50 0.40 -2.30 6.71
N PHE A 51 1.53 -1.77 6.24
CA PHE A 51 2.79 -2.50 6.15
C PHE A 51 3.34 -2.85 7.53
N PHE A 52 3.42 -1.87 8.43
CA PHE A 52 3.85 -2.10 9.82
C PHE A 52 2.88 -3.03 10.54
N TYR A 53 1.59 -2.89 10.26
CA TYR A 53 0.58 -3.75 10.84
C TYR A 53 0.71 -5.20 10.36
N THR A 54 1.01 -5.44 9.08
CA THR A 54 1.33 -6.80 8.60
C THR A 54 2.54 -7.37 9.34
N ILE A 55 3.61 -6.59 9.55
CA ILE A 55 4.78 -7.06 10.34
C ILE A 55 4.34 -7.43 11.75
N PHE A 56 3.60 -6.55 12.42
CA PHE A 56 3.05 -6.81 13.75
C PHE A 56 2.24 -8.11 13.78
N LEU A 57 1.32 -8.30 12.84
CA LEU A 57 0.48 -9.50 12.75
C LEU A 57 1.31 -10.78 12.59
N SER A 58 2.38 -10.75 11.77
CA SER A 58 3.25 -11.91 11.58
C SER A 58 3.93 -12.35 12.87
N PHE A 59 4.45 -11.39 13.65
CA PHE A 59 5.07 -11.67 14.94
C PHE A 59 4.04 -12.04 16.01
N TYR A 60 2.93 -11.29 16.09
CA TYR A 60 1.89 -11.48 17.10
C TYR A 60 1.23 -12.86 16.99
N LEU A 61 0.94 -13.31 15.77
CA LEU A 61 0.36 -14.63 15.51
C LEU A 61 1.41 -15.73 15.35
N ASN A 62 2.70 -15.39 15.42
CA ASN A 62 3.82 -16.26 15.07
C ASN A 62 3.61 -17.00 13.72
N ASN A 63 3.04 -16.29 12.74
CA ASN A 63 2.66 -16.84 11.45
C ASN A 63 3.48 -16.20 10.33
N PHE A 64 4.49 -16.94 9.88
CA PHE A 64 5.31 -16.61 8.72
C PHE A 64 5.02 -17.55 7.53
N GLY A 65 3.81 -18.12 7.48
CA GLY A 65 3.36 -18.98 6.39
C GLY A 65 3.32 -18.25 5.04
N PHE A 66 3.08 -19.01 3.98
CA PHE A 66 3.15 -18.53 2.60
C PHE A 66 2.28 -17.29 2.36
N PHE A 67 1.02 -17.30 2.80
CA PHE A 67 0.11 -16.16 2.60
C PHE A 67 0.56 -14.91 3.38
N MET A 68 0.95 -15.07 4.64
CA MET A 68 1.34 -13.93 5.48
C MET A 68 2.65 -13.29 5.00
N SER A 69 3.64 -14.11 4.66
CA SER A 69 4.89 -13.65 4.04
C SER A 69 4.69 -13.02 2.66
N SER A 70 3.74 -13.52 1.86
CA SER A 70 3.38 -12.92 0.58
C SER A 70 2.84 -11.50 0.74
N ILE A 71 1.99 -11.24 1.75
CA ILE A 71 1.51 -9.88 2.04
C ILE A 71 2.68 -8.95 2.34
N LEU A 72 3.62 -9.36 3.21
CA LEU A 72 4.80 -8.57 3.55
C LEU A 72 5.64 -8.23 2.32
N ILE A 73 5.93 -9.22 1.49
CA ILE A 73 6.75 -9.06 0.27
C ILE A 73 6.04 -8.12 -0.72
N LEU A 74 4.75 -8.35 -0.99
CA LEU A 74 3.98 -7.52 -1.93
C LEU A 74 3.91 -6.06 -1.48
N LYS A 75 3.69 -5.80 -0.18
CA LYS A 75 3.68 -4.44 0.36
C LYS A 75 5.06 -3.79 0.31
N PHE A 76 6.12 -4.53 0.60
CA PHE A 76 7.48 -4.04 0.48
C PHE A 76 7.79 -3.63 -0.97
N PHE A 77 7.40 -4.45 -1.95
CA PHE A 77 7.54 -4.12 -3.36
C PHE A 77 6.71 -2.88 -3.76
N ASP A 78 5.45 -2.78 -3.34
CA ASP A 78 4.60 -1.62 -3.63
C ASP A 78 5.25 -0.31 -3.15
N ILE A 79 5.68 -0.27 -1.89
CA ILE A 79 6.33 0.90 -1.30
C ILE A 79 7.66 1.21 -2.01
N SER A 80 8.47 0.18 -2.29
CA SER A 80 9.77 0.34 -2.94
C SER A 80 9.65 0.90 -4.36
N ILE A 81 8.70 0.39 -5.15
CA ILE A 81 8.41 0.87 -6.50
C ILE A 81 7.96 2.33 -6.42
N LYS A 82 6.99 2.66 -5.56
CA LYS A 82 6.51 4.04 -5.42
C LYS A 82 7.64 4.99 -5.01
N LEU A 83 8.47 4.62 -4.04
CA LEU A 83 9.65 5.42 -3.65
C LEU A 83 10.62 5.65 -4.81
N SER A 84 10.85 4.63 -5.65
CA SER A 84 11.68 4.76 -6.85
C SER A 84 11.08 5.78 -7.84
N LEU A 85 9.76 5.73 -8.05
CA LEU A 85 9.04 6.69 -8.90
C LEU A 85 9.14 8.11 -8.32
N MET A 86 8.91 8.29 -7.02
CA MET A 86 9.00 9.59 -6.36
C MET A 86 10.41 10.18 -6.45
N LYS A 87 11.45 9.33 -6.33
CA LYS A 87 12.84 9.72 -6.54
C LYS A 87 13.10 10.13 -8.00
N GLY A 88 12.48 9.45 -8.96
CA GLY A 88 12.48 9.85 -10.37
C GLY A 88 11.92 11.25 -10.57
N LEU A 89 10.73 11.53 -10.03
CA LEU A 89 10.07 12.83 -10.10
C LEU A 89 10.87 13.94 -9.42
N SER A 90 11.55 13.64 -8.31
CA SER A 90 12.39 14.62 -7.62
C SER A 90 13.58 15.12 -8.44
N LYS A 91 13.97 14.41 -9.51
CA LYS A 91 15.04 14.81 -10.44
C LYS A 91 14.53 15.69 -11.60
N ASN A 92 13.35 16.28 -11.48
CA ASN A 92 12.67 17.05 -12.53
C ASN A 92 12.45 16.24 -13.84
N LYS A 93 12.32 14.91 -13.74
CA LYS A 93 11.82 14.12 -14.86
C LYS A 93 10.33 14.35 -15.01
N GLU A 94 9.86 14.44 -16.23
CA GLU A 94 8.43 14.58 -16.48
C GLU A 94 7.70 13.29 -16.12
N MET A 95 6.42 13.41 -15.77
CA MET A 95 5.59 12.28 -15.37
C MET A 95 5.52 11.21 -16.47
N GLU A 96 5.52 11.68 -17.72
CA GLU A 96 5.46 10.89 -18.95
C GLU A 96 6.73 10.06 -19.19
N ASP A 97 7.90 10.57 -18.76
CA ASP A 97 9.18 9.84 -18.87
C ASP A 97 9.26 8.64 -17.92
N ILE A 98 8.50 8.70 -16.81
CA ILE A 98 8.52 7.68 -15.76
C ILE A 98 7.35 6.72 -15.95
N VAL A 99 6.17 7.25 -16.26
CA VAL A 99 4.94 6.50 -16.48
C VAL A 99 4.32 6.98 -17.80
N PRO A 100 4.46 6.22 -18.90
CA PRO A 100 4.12 6.69 -20.24
C PRO A 100 2.62 6.87 -20.49
N TYR A 101 1.76 6.32 -19.62
CA TYR A 101 0.32 6.34 -19.82
C TYR A 101 -0.42 6.77 -18.55
N ASN A 102 -1.27 7.78 -18.67
CA ASN A 102 -2.17 8.19 -17.59
C ASN A 102 -3.48 7.38 -17.63
N ILE A 103 -3.57 6.35 -16.80
CA ILE A 103 -4.73 5.46 -16.73
C ILE A 103 -5.76 6.05 -15.76
N LYS A 104 -7.06 5.94 -16.08
CA LYS A 104 -8.14 6.28 -15.15
C LYS A 104 -8.18 5.29 -13.99
N MET A 105 -8.17 5.81 -12.76
CA MET A 105 -8.19 5.02 -11.53
C MET A 105 -9.62 4.66 -11.14
N PHE A 106 -10.16 3.63 -11.79
CA PHE A 106 -11.47 3.07 -11.42
C PHE A 106 -11.47 2.59 -9.96
N PRO A 107 -12.62 2.64 -9.26
CA PRO A 107 -12.72 2.19 -7.87
C PRO A 107 -12.16 0.78 -7.65
N ILE A 108 -12.38 -0.14 -8.58
CA ILE A 108 -11.89 -1.53 -8.47
C ILE A 108 -10.35 -1.60 -8.34
N ILE A 109 -9.63 -0.79 -9.12
CA ILE A 109 -8.16 -0.74 -9.11
C ILE A 109 -7.68 -0.11 -7.81
N ARG A 110 -8.37 0.96 -7.39
CA ARG A 110 -8.05 1.74 -6.21
C ARG A 110 -8.21 0.94 -4.91
N TYR A 111 -9.27 0.13 -4.81
CA TYR A 111 -9.57 -0.69 -3.64
C TYR A 111 -9.03 -2.13 -3.75
N PHE A 112 -8.22 -2.44 -4.76
CA PHE A 112 -7.67 -3.78 -4.96
C PHE A 112 -6.91 -4.29 -3.74
N ASN A 113 -6.06 -3.45 -3.14
CA ASN A 113 -5.28 -3.80 -1.94
C ASN A 113 -6.17 -4.07 -0.72
N VAL A 114 -7.24 -3.29 -0.55
CA VAL A 114 -8.24 -3.43 0.52
C VAL A 114 -8.97 -4.77 0.45
N ILE A 115 -9.07 -5.38 -0.73
CA ILE A 115 -9.68 -6.70 -0.90
C ILE A 115 -8.62 -7.80 -0.77
N THR A 116 -7.52 -7.68 -1.52
CA THR A 116 -6.53 -8.74 -1.66
C THR A 116 -5.82 -9.06 -0.35
N TYR A 117 -5.34 -8.06 0.39
CA TYR A 117 -4.54 -8.33 1.59
C TYR A 117 -5.36 -8.87 2.77
N PRO A 118 -6.56 -8.33 3.08
CA PRO A 118 -7.43 -8.95 4.08
C PRO A 118 -7.87 -10.36 3.70
N LEU A 119 -8.07 -10.66 2.41
CA LEU A 119 -8.36 -12.01 1.95
C LEU A 119 -7.18 -12.96 2.17
N PHE A 120 -5.96 -12.52 1.87
CA PHE A 120 -4.76 -13.33 2.14
C PHE A 120 -4.56 -13.55 3.65
N PHE A 121 -4.88 -12.56 4.47
CA PHE A 121 -4.83 -12.70 5.93
C PHE A 121 -5.87 -13.72 6.45
N LEU A 122 -7.09 -13.70 5.88
CA LEU A 122 -8.09 -14.73 6.17
C LEU A 122 -7.58 -16.12 5.80
N LEU A 123 -7.08 -16.30 4.58
CA LEU A 123 -6.51 -17.58 4.13
C LEU A 123 -5.36 -18.02 5.05
N ALA A 124 -4.48 -17.11 5.45
CA ALA A 124 -3.36 -17.39 6.35
C ALA A 124 -3.79 -17.83 7.76
N THR A 125 -5.00 -17.48 8.20
CA THR A 125 -5.49 -17.75 9.56
C THR A 125 -6.51 -18.89 9.62
N THR A 126 -7.13 -19.25 8.48
CA THR A 126 -8.11 -20.34 8.40
C THR A 126 -7.56 -21.66 7.85
N LEU A 127 -6.46 -21.61 7.08
CA LEU A 127 -5.77 -22.78 6.51
C LEU A 127 -4.52 -23.11 7.34
#